data_AF-A0A963W2U7-F1
#
_entry.id   AF-A0A963W2U7-F1
#
_cell.length_a   1.000
_cell.length_b   1.000
_cell.length_c   1.000
_cell.angle_alpha   90.00
_cell.angle_beta   90.00
_cell.angle_gamma   90.00
#
_symmetry.space_group_name_H-M   'P 1'
#
loop_
_entity.id
_entity.type
_entity.pdbx_description
1 polymer ?
#
loop_
_entity_poly.entity_id
_entity_poly.type
_entity_poly.pdbx_seq_one_letter_code
_entity_poly.pdbx_strand_id
1 'polypeptide(L)'
;SLRYDTGEASMKIGAQSFAGELVGITAPSDGTPLPTGADPDASGRLFLTGGAQVTAGGDIDVFGTTGAEQLTVTQGDFTLDPSFNKGGDTLVLGQPAPDFLASVSGSGVLLDSASTDIAIPLGTAGMTLSFPGDDDRTVLFDTMLDSALVGTQEIDMTPTALVAFG
;
A
#
# COMPACT_ATOMS: atom_id res chain seq x y z
N SER A 1 -20.69 2.89 19.89
CA SER A 1 -19.78 2.11 20.76
C SER A 1 -20.15 0.64 20.77
N LEU A 2 -19.15 -0.25 20.82
CA LEU A 2 -19.30 -1.70 21.02
C LEU A 2 -19.26 -2.02 22.53
N ARG A 3 -20.26 -2.70 23.07
CA ARG A 3 -20.30 -3.07 24.50
C ARG A 3 -21.09 -4.35 24.75
N TYR A 4 -20.83 -5.03 25.86
CA TYR A 4 -21.71 -6.07 26.37
C TYR A 4 -22.72 -5.47 27.36
N ASP A 5 -24.00 -5.74 27.16
CA ASP A 5 -25.09 -5.34 28.05
C ASP A 5 -25.44 -6.51 28.98
N THR A 6 -25.21 -6.34 30.28
CA THR A 6 -25.43 -7.39 31.28
C THR A 6 -26.90 -7.59 31.65
N GLY A 7 -27.77 -6.60 31.41
CA GLY A 7 -29.21 -6.70 31.68
C GLY A 7 -29.95 -7.46 30.60
N GLU A 8 -29.52 -7.28 29.34
CA GLU A 8 -30.06 -8.01 28.19
C GLU A 8 -29.23 -9.23 27.79
N ALA A 9 -28.10 -9.47 28.45
CA ALA A 9 -27.13 -10.52 28.12
C ALA A 9 -26.76 -10.56 26.62
N SER A 10 -26.44 -9.39 26.04
CA SER A 10 -26.23 -9.22 24.60
C SER A 10 -25.06 -8.32 24.26
N MET A 11 -24.47 -8.50 23.07
CA MET A 11 -23.53 -7.52 22.51
C MET A 11 -24.32 -6.39 21.85
N LYS A 12 -23.82 -5.16 21.99
CA LYS A 12 -24.45 -3.94 21.48
C LYS A 12 -23.49 -3.17 20.59
N ILE A 13 -23.97 -2.71 19.44
CA ILE A 13 -23.36 -1.61 18.67
C ILE A 13 -24.36 -0.45 18.74
N GLY A 14 -24.01 0.62 19.46
CA GLY A 14 -24.97 1.68 19.78
C GLY A 14 -26.16 1.13 20.59
N ALA A 15 -27.38 1.30 20.07
CA ALA A 15 -28.60 0.76 20.69
C ALA A 15 -29.00 -0.65 20.17
N GLN A 16 -28.37 -1.13 19.08
CA GLN A 16 -28.71 -2.40 18.46
C GLN A 16 -28.12 -3.58 19.23
N SER A 17 -28.96 -4.56 19.58
CA SER A 17 -28.51 -5.87 20.10
C SER A 17 -28.17 -6.82 18.97
N PHE A 18 -27.11 -7.60 19.15
CA PHE A 18 -26.77 -8.72 18.29
C PHE A 18 -26.21 -9.89 19.13
N ALA A 19 -26.32 -11.09 18.58
CA ALA A 19 -25.94 -12.35 19.25
C ALA A 19 -25.29 -13.28 18.21
N GLY A 20 -25.44 -14.61 18.37
CA GLY A 20 -24.80 -15.60 17.50
C GLY A 20 -25.33 -15.64 16.05
N GLU A 21 -26.50 -15.06 15.78
CA GLU A 21 -27.05 -14.92 14.44
C GLU A 21 -26.54 -13.65 13.75
N LEU A 22 -26.22 -13.72 12.46
CA LEU A 22 -25.77 -12.58 11.68
C LEU A 22 -26.92 -11.57 11.47
N VAL A 23 -26.70 -10.32 11.85
CA VAL A 23 -27.65 -9.22 11.68
C VAL A 23 -26.92 -8.00 11.11
N GLY A 24 -27.51 -7.34 10.11
CA GLY A 24 -26.94 -6.11 9.55
C GLY A 24 -26.93 -4.96 10.57
N ILE A 25 -25.93 -4.09 10.52
CA ILE A 25 -25.84 -2.93 11.42
C ILE A 25 -26.87 -1.87 11.00
N THR A 26 -27.85 -1.61 11.85
CA THR A 26 -28.89 -0.57 11.67
C THR A 26 -28.82 0.52 12.74
N ALA A 27 -27.92 0.39 13.73
CA ALA A 27 -27.70 1.43 14.71
C ALA A 27 -27.28 2.74 14.01
N PRO A 28 -27.87 3.90 14.38
CA PRO A 28 -27.43 5.18 13.83
C PRO A 28 -25.99 5.47 14.26
N SER A 29 -25.32 6.36 13.53
CA SER A 29 -24.06 6.93 14.00
C SER A 29 -24.29 7.61 15.35
N ASP A 30 -23.25 7.67 16.18
CA ASP A 30 -23.33 8.32 17.49
C ASP A 30 -23.35 9.86 17.41
N GLY A 31 -23.36 10.41 16.18
CA GLY A 31 -23.39 11.84 15.92
C GLY A 31 -22.13 12.58 16.40
N THR A 32 -21.12 11.86 16.87
CA THR A 32 -19.84 12.48 17.23
C THR A 32 -19.23 13.06 15.95
N PRO A 33 -18.93 14.36 15.91
CA PRO A 33 -18.16 14.91 14.81
C PRO A 33 -16.86 14.12 14.72
N LEU A 34 -16.46 13.75 13.51
CA LEU A 34 -15.10 13.27 13.29
C LEU A 34 -14.14 14.32 13.89
N PRO A 35 -13.09 13.91 14.61
CA PRO A 35 -12.10 14.84 15.11
C PRO A 35 -11.65 15.77 13.98
N THR A 36 -11.78 17.07 14.17
CA THR A 36 -11.25 18.06 13.22
C THR A 36 -9.75 18.13 13.39
N GLY A 37 -9.00 18.14 12.28
CA GLY A 37 -7.54 18.18 12.30
C GLY A 37 -6.93 16.79 12.25
N ALA A 38 -7.20 16.05 11.16
CA ALA A 38 -6.30 14.98 10.77
C ALA A 38 -4.91 15.59 10.66
N ASP A 39 -3.97 15.06 11.43
CA ASP A 39 -2.58 15.44 11.34
C ASP A 39 -2.07 14.93 9.98
N PRO A 40 -1.74 15.82 9.03
CA PRO A 40 -1.28 15.41 7.70
C PRO A 40 0.07 14.68 7.76
N ASP A 41 0.77 14.72 8.90
CA ASP A 41 2.03 14.02 9.11
C ASP A 41 1.81 12.67 9.86
N ALA A 42 0.57 12.29 10.16
CA ALA A 42 0.28 11.05 10.86
C ALA A 42 0.46 9.84 9.95
N SER A 43 1.43 8.99 10.28
CA SER A 43 1.65 7.73 9.58
C SER A 43 1.16 6.50 10.35
N GLY A 44 0.69 5.52 9.59
CA GLY A 44 0.38 4.17 10.04
C GLY A 44 1.56 3.22 9.83
N ARG A 45 1.48 2.04 10.45
CA ARG A 45 2.37 0.91 10.16
C ARG A 45 1.56 -0.31 9.80
N LEU A 46 1.90 -0.91 8.67
CA LEU A 46 1.29 -2.14 8.18
C LEU A 46 2.30 -3.28 8.23
N PHE A 47 2.02 -4.28 9.07
CA PHE A 47 2.81 -5.50 9.14
C PHE A 47 2.06 -6.62 8.41
N LEU A 48 2.66 -7.15 7.36
CA LEU A 48 2.08 -8.21 6.56
C LEU A 48 2.45 -9.58 7.11
N THR A 49 1.67 -10.57 6.69
CA THR A 49 1.95 -11.98 6.94
C THR A 49 2.20 -12.67 5.59
N GLY A 50 2.95 -13.77 5.60
CA GLY A 50 3.27 -14.52 4.38
C GLY A 50 2.03 -14.85 3.55
N GLY A 51 1.97 -14.37 2.31
CA GLY A 51 0.82 -14.58 1.42
C GLY A 51 -0.31 -13.57 1.56
N ALA A 52 -0.12 -12.50 2.34
CA ALA A 52 -1.15 -11.48 2.55
C ALA A 52 -1.48 -10.75 1.23
N GLN A 53 -2.77 -10.46 1.04
CA GLN A 53 -3.27 -9.59 -0.01
C GLN A 53 -4.04 -8.46 0.68
N VAL A 54 -3.54 -7.23 0.57
CA VAL A 54 -4.05 -6.08 1.31
C VAL A 54 -4.28 -4.91 0.35
N THR A 55 -5.36 -4.16 0.58
CA THR A 55 -5.59 -2.86 -0.04
C THR A 55 -5.47 -1.79 1.03
N ALA A 56 -4.68 -0.75 0.78
CA ALA A 56 -4.44 0.33 1.74
C ALA A 56 -4.32 1.70 1.06
N GLY A 57 -4.60 2.74 1.84
CA GLY A 57 -4.41 4.15 1.48
C GLY A 57 -4.15 5.02 2.71
N GLY A 58 -3.61 6.20 2.50
CA GLY A 58 -3.04 7.08 3.54
C GLY A 58 -1.53 6.92 3.65
N ASP A 59 -0.95 7.45 4.73
CA ASP A 59 0.51 7.48 4.88
C ASP A 59 0.97 6.30 5.73
N ILE A 60 1.73 5.37 5.15
CA ILE A 60 1.96 4.04 5.72
C ILE A 60 3.41 3.55 5.52
N ASP A 61 4.04 3.15 6.64
CA ASP A 61 5.23 2.30 6.61
C ASP A 61 4.81 0.82 6.46
N VAL A 62 5.30 0.12 5.44
CA VAL A 62 4.90 -1.26 5.13
C VAL A 62 6.05 -2.23 5.41
N PHE A 63 5.78 -3.25 6.22
CA PHE A 63 6.72 -4.31 6.57
C PHE A 63 6.24 -5.64 6.00
N GLY A 64 7.00 -6.19 5.06
CA GLY A 64 6.74 -7.48 4.42
C GLY A 64 7.32 -8.66 5.18
N THR A 65 7.36 -9.82 4.52
CA THR A 65 7.95 -11.03 5.06
C THR A 65 8.96 -11.67 4.11
N THR A 66 9.03 -12.99 4.07
CA THR A 66 9.78 -13.75 3.05
C THR A 66 8.84 -14.54 2.13
N GLY A 67 7.53 -14.46 2.36
CA GLY A 67 6.50 -14.98 1.47
C GLY A 67 6.14 -13.97 0.39
N ALA A 68 5.37 -14.40 -0.61
CA ALA A 68 4.89 -13.50 -1.66
C ALA A 68 3.64 -12.75 -1.17
N GLU A 69 3.77 -11.46 -0.88
CA GLU A 69 2.67 -10.59 -0.52
C GLU A 69 2.20 -9.71 -1.69
N GLN A 70 0.95 -9.26 -1.61
CA GLN A 70 0.37 -8.28 -2.52
C GLN A 70 -0.15 -7.08 -1.72
N LEU A 71 0.32 -5.89 -2.07
CA LEU A 71 -0.19 -4.63 -1.58
C LEU A 71 -0.82 -3.85 -2.75
N THR A 72 -2.12 -3.59 -2.68
CA THR A 72 -2.80 -2.65 -3.56
C THR A 72 -2.83 -1.27 -2.92
N VAL A 73 -2.26 -0.28 -3.59
CA VAL A 73 -2.23 1.11 -3.12
C VAL A 73 -3.34 1.92 -3.78
N THR A 74 -4.14 2.62 -2.96
CA THR A 74 -5.21 3.47 -3.48
C THR A 74 -4.83 4.95 -3.59
N GLN A 75 -4.15 5.50 -2.56
CA GLN A 75 -3.72 6.91 -2.46
C GLN A 75 -2.86 7.11 -1.20
N GLY A 76 -2.08 8.19 -1.14
CA GLY A 76 -1.24 8.56 0.02
C GLY A 76 0.21 8.11 -0.10
N ASP A 77 0.98 8.27 0.98
CA ASP A 77 2.43 8.07 0.96
C ASP A 77 2.81 6.69 1.52
N PHE A 78 3.61 5.93 0.79
CA PHE A 78 4.01 4.59 1.18
C PHE A 78 5.53 4.48 1.27
N THR A 79 6.02 4.07 2.43
CA THR A 79 7.43 3.68 2.60
C THR A 79 7.51 2.19 2.80
N LEU A 80 8.08 1.49 1.82
CA LEU A 80 8.24 0.04 1.91
C LEU A 80 9.55 -0.28 2.66
N ASP A 81 9.49 -1.18 3.62
CA ASP A 81 10.68 -1.75 4.25
C ASP A 81 11.34 -2.78 3.30
N PRO A 82 12.68 -2.95 3.29
CA PRO A 82 13.36 -3.91 2.42
C PRO A 82 12.90 -5.38 2.58
N SER A 83 12.14 -5.72 3.63
CA SER A 83 11.45 -7.00 3.73
C SER A 83 10.40 -7.22 2.63
N PHE A 84 9.72 -6.16 2.18
CA PHE A 84 8.77 -6.17 1.05
C PHE A 84 9.48 -6.15 -0.33
N ASN A 85 10.64 -6.82 -0.41
CA ASN A 85 11.40 -7.04 -1.66
C ASN A 85 12.19 -8.35 -1.58
N LYS A 86 11.68 -9.33 -0.81
CA LYS A 86 12.38 -10.61 -0.56
C LYS A 86 11.59 -11.82 -1.01
N GLY A 87 10.26 -11.75 -0.98
CA GLY A 87 9.41 -12.91 -1.22
C GLY A 87 8.81 -12.99 -2.62
N GLY A 88 9.18 -12.10 -3.53
CA GLY A 88 8.51 -11.94 -4.82
C GLY A 88 7.22 -11.13 -4.71
N ASP A 89 7.25 -10.10 -3.86
CA ASP A 89 6.11 -9.25 -3.53
C ASP A 89 5.61 -8.47 -4.76
N THR A 90 4.31 -8.12 -4.72
CA THR A 90 3.64 -7.36 -5.76
C THR A 90 3.02 -6.09 -5.18
N LEU A 91 3.36 -4.95 -5.76
CA LEU A 91 2.71 -3.67 -5.52
C LEU A 91 1.75 -3.37 -6.67
N VAL A 92 0.45 -3.39 -6.40
CA VAL A 92 -0.60 -3.08 -7.38
C VAL A 92 -0.94 -1.60 -7.30
N LEU A 93 -0.88 -0.93 -8.45
CA LEU A 93 -1.02 0.51 -8.58
C LEU A 93 -2.34 0.86 -9.29
N GLY A 94 -2.99 1.93 -8.84
CA GLY A 94 -4.30 2.34 -9.36
C GLY A 94 -4.26 3.09 -10.69
N GLN A 95 -3.10 3.64 -11.09
CA GLN A 95 -2.93 4.44 -12.31
C GLN A 95 -1.99 3.73 -13.31
N PRO A 96 -2.12 3.98 -14.62
CA PRO A 96 -1.17 3.51 -15.64
C PRO A 96 0.26 3.98 -15.38
N ALA A 97 1.27 3.22 -15.83
CA ALA A 97 2.67 3.58 -15.64
C ALA A 97 3.03 5.01 -16.11
N PRO A 98 2.54 5.53 -17.26
CA PRO A 98 2.84 6.90 -17.70
C PRO A 98 2.40 8.03 -16.77
N ASP A 99 1.51 7.74 -15.81
CA ASP A 99 1.05 8.72 -14.82
C ASP A 99 2.00 8.81 -13.61
N PHE A 100 3.05 7.99 -13.58
CA PHE A 100 4.09 8.01 -12.56
C PHE A 100 5.39 8.61 -13.08
N LEU A 101 6.01 9.45 -12.26
CA LEU A 101 7.42 9.80 -12.33
C LEU A 101 8.22 8.83 -11.46
N ALA A 102 9.36 8.38 -11.96
CA ALA A 102 10.30 7.56 -11.20
C ALA A 102 11.65 8.28 -11.08
N SER A 103 12.27 8.18 -9.90
CA SER A 103 13.64 8.64 -9.67
C SER A 103 14.35 7.78 -8.62
N VAL A 104 15.67 7.72 -8.67
CA VAL A 104 16.49 7.14 -7.61
C VAL A 104 16.65 8.13 -6.47
N SER A 105 16.38 7.66 -5.25
CA SER A 105 16.64 8.39 -4.01
C SER A 105 17.34 7.47 -3.01
N GLY A 106 18.62 7.76 -2.73
CA GLY A 106 19.45 6.93 -1.87
C GLY A 106 19.64 5.51 -2.42
N SER A 107 19.08 4.51 -1.74
CA SER A 107 19.15 3.08 -2.13
C SER A 107 17.82 2.53 -2.65
N GLY A 108 16.91 3.41 -3.04
CA GLY A 108 15.57 3.07 -3.50
C GLY A 108 15.16 3.83 -4.76
N VAL A 109 13.97 3.48 -5.26
CA VAL A 109 13.22 4.25 -6.25
C VAL A 109 12.07 4.95 -5.55
N LEU A 110 11.87 6.23 -5.87
CA LEU A 110 10.66 6.96 -5.57
C LEU A 110 9.76 6.91 -6.80
N LEU A 111 8.51 6.48 -6.62
CA LEU A 111 7.43 6.66 -7.60
C LEU A 111 6.50 7.76 -7.11
N ASP A 112 6.29 8.78 -7.93
CA ASP A 112 5.46 9.94 -7.64
C ASP A 112 4.33 10.02 -8.68
N SER A 113 3.14 10.35 -8.21
CA SER A 113 1.95 10.58 -9.04
C SER A 113 1.07 11.65 -8.41
N ALA A 114 -0.02 12.03 -9.08
CA ALA A 114 -0.93 13.06 -8.56
C ALA A 114 -1.57 12.76 -7.19
N SER A 115 -1.56 11.51 -6.73
CA SER A 115 -2.23 11.09 -5.49
C SER A 115 -1.44 10.08 -4.64
N THR A 116 -0.20 9.75 -5.02
CA THR A 116 0.55 8.66 -4.38
C THR A 116 2.04 8.85 -4.57
N ASP A 117 2.76 8.85 -3.45
CA ASP A 117 4.22 8.83 -3.40
C ASP A 117 4.68 7.52 -2.75
N ILE A 118 5.60 6.79 -3.38
CA ILE A 118 6.02 5.46 -2.93
C ILE A 118 7.54 5.35 -2.91
N ALA A 119 8.11 5.20 -1.72
CA ALA A 119 9.52 4.89 -1.54
C ALA A 119 9.73 3.36 -1.52
N ILE A 120 10.43 2.87 -2.53
CA ILE A 120 10.66 1.46 -2.80
C ILE A 120 12.14 1.13 -2.61
N PRO A 121 12.54 0.31 -1.62
CA PRO A 121 13.91 -0.18 -1.51
C PRO A 121 14.28 -1.05 -2.70
N LEU A 122 15.44 -0.77 -3.29
CA LEU A 122 15.97 -1.61 -4.36
C LEU A 122 16.70 -2.81 -3.81
N GLY A 123 16.51 -3.93 -4.49
CA GLY A 123 17.20 -5.19 -4.28
C GLY A 123 17.46 -5.85 -5.63
N THR A 124 18.32 -6.87 -5.65
CA THR A 124 18.67 -7.57 -6.89
C THR A 124 17.69 -8.67 -7.28
N ALA A 125 16.86 -9.15 -6.34
CA ALA A 125 15.80 -10.11 -6.62
C ALA A 125 14.64 -9.46 -7.40
N GLY A 126 14.32 -8.21 -7.05
CA GLY A 126 13.24 -7.42 -7.63
C GLY A 126 11.87 -7.73 -7.04
N MET A 127 10.98 -6.75 -7.12
CA MET A 127 9.55 -6.90 -6.83
C MET A 127 8.73 -6.56 -8.07
N THR A 128 7.49 -7.00 -8.12
CA THR A 128 6.57 -6.68 -9.22
C THR A 128 5.80 -5.39 -8.92
N LEU A 129 5.81 -4.46 -9.85
CA LEU A 129 4.85 -3.36 -9.95
C LEU A 129 3.78 -3.76 -10.95
N SER A 130 2.53 -3.84 -10.51
CA SER A 130 1.41 -4.21 -11.35
C SER A 130 0.55 -2.99 -11.63
N PHE A 131 0.62 -2.48 -12.86
CA PHE A 131 -0.16 -1.35 -13.34
C PHE A 131 -1.45 -1.85 -14.04
N PRO A 132 -2.49 -1.02 -14.17
CA PRO A 132 -3.68 -1.37 -14.91
C PRO A 132 -3.37 -1.71 -16.38
N GLY A 133 -4.11 -2.67 -16.94
CA GLY A 133 -3.99 -3.05 -18.35
C GLY A 133 -2.92 -4.12 -18.64
N ASP A 134 -2.70 -5.03 -17.70
CA ASP A 134 -1.73 -6.14 -17.80
C ASP A 134 -0.27 -5.67 -17.98
N ASP A 135 0.07 -4.52 -17.40
CA ASP A 135 1.42 -3.93 -17.41
C ASP A 135 2.11 -4.25 -16.08
N ASP A 136 2.73 -5.43 -16.02
CA ASP A 136 3.55 -5.85 -14.89
C ASP A 136 5.03 -5.57 -15.19
N ARG A 137 5.72 -4.90 -14.25
CA ARG A 137 7.13 -4.53 -14.36
C ARG A 137 7.90 -4.96 -13.14
N THR A 138 9.09 -5.50 -13.33
CA THR A 138 9.99 -5.73 -12.20
C THR A 138 10.77 -4.46 -11.87
N VAL A 139 10.77 -4.05 -10.61
CA VAL A 139 11.66 -3.01 -10.10
C VAL A 139 12.82 -3.66 -9.36
N LEU A 140 14.05 -3.39 -9.80
CA LEU A 140 15.27 -4.01 -9.24
C LEU A 140 16.50 -3.15 -9.48
N PHE A 141 17.59 -3.44 -8.75
CA PHE A 141 18.91 -2.94 -9.09
C PHE A 141 19.67 -3.97 -9.93
N ASP A 142 20.00 -3.62 -11.16
CA ASP A 142 20.73 -4.49 -12.09
C ASP A 142 22.23 -4.31 -11.89
N THR A 143 22.89 -5.33 -11.35
CA THR A 143 24.33 -5.29 -11.05
C THR A 143 25.22 -5.38 -12.28
N MET A 144 24.70 -5.79 -13.44
CA MET A 144 25.46 -5.83 -14.69
C MET A 144 25.44 -4.47 -15.38
N LEU A 145 24.31 -3.77 -15.33
CA LEU A 145 24.16 -2.41 -15.84
C LEU A 145 24.58 -1.33 -14.82
N ASP A 146 24.71 -1.70 -13.55
CA ASP A 146 24.95 -0.78 -12.43
C ASP A 146 23.86 0.32 -12.34
N SER A 147 22.60 -0.09 -12.55
CA SER A 147 21.48 0.84 -12.73
C SER A 147 20.19 0.33 -12.08
N ALA A 148 19.34 1.26 -11.63
CA ALA A 148 18.00 0.95 -11.17
C ALA A 148 17.07 0.79 -12.37
N LEU A 149 16.29 -0.30 -12.40
CA LEU A 149 15.36 -0.57 -13.49
C LEU A 149 13.92 -0.59 -12.99
N VAL A 150 13.02 -0.05 -13.80
CA VAL A 150 11.59 -0.37 -13.76
C VAL A 150 11.22 -1.00 -15.10
N GLY A 151 11.01 -2.32 -15.10
CA GLY A 151 10.95 -3.11 -16.33
C GLY A 151 12.30 -3.06 -17.04
N THR A 152 12.32 -2.48 -18.24
CA THR A 152 13.56 -2.27 -19.02
C THR A 152 14.03 -0.81 -19.01
N GLN A 153 13.33 0.07 -18.31
CA GLN A 153 13.66 1.49 -18.27
C GLN A 153 14.67 1.75 -17.15
N GLU A 154 15.82 2.33 -17.50
CA GLU A 154 16.78 2.84 -16.51
C GLU A 154 16.25 4.10 -15.84
N ILE A 155 16.33 4.11 -14.51
CA ILE A 155 15.91 5.22 -13.66
C ILE A 155 17.15 5.80 -12.99
N ASP A 156 17.32 7.11 -13.10
CA ASP A 156 18.40 7.85 -12.44
C ASP A 156 17.84 8.84 -11.41
N MET A 157 18.68 9.73 -10.90
CA MET A 157 18.27 10.73 -9.90
C MET A 157 17.34 11.83 -10.46
N THR A 158 17.16 11.91 -11.78
CA THR A 158 16.29 12.86 -12.45
C THR A 158 14.90 12.25 -12.62
N PRO A 159 13.85 12.84 -12.01
CA PRO A 159 12.48 12.35 -12.20
C PRO A 159 12.10 12.24 -13.68
N THR A 160 11.74 11.04 -14.08
CA THR A 160 11.38 10.70 -15.47
C THR A 160 10.08 9.92 -15.48
N ALA A 161 9.17 10.25 -16.40
CA ALA A 161 7.93 9.49 -16.58
C ALA A 161 8.22 8.05 -17.01
N LEU A 162 7.48 7.10 -16.45
CA LEU A 162 7.57 5.72 -16.94
C LEU A 162 6.96 5.64 -18.34
N VAL A 163 7.64 4.97 -19.26
CA VAL A 163 7.14 4.80 -20.63
C VAL A 163 5.95 3.85 -20.64
N ALA A 164 4.98 4.03 -21.53
CA ALA A 164 3.89 3.07 -21.69
C ALA A 164 4.42 1.70 -22.15
N PHE A 165 3.80 0.62 -21.71
CA PHE A 165 4.06 -0.71 -22.26
C PHE A 165 3.56 -0.77 -23.71
N GLY A 166 4.37 -1.35 -24.60
CA GLY A 166 4.10 -1.45 -26.04
C GLY A 166 3.48 -2.78 -26.46
#